data_AF-A0A0G1HAV3-F1
#
_entry.id   AF-A0A0G1HAV3-F1
#
_cell.length_a   1.000
_cell.length_b   1.000
_cell.length_c   1.000
_cell.angle_alpha   90.00
_cell.angle_beta   90.00
_cell.angle_gamma   90.00
#
_symmetry.space_group_name_H-M   'P 1'
#
loop_
_entity.id
_entity.type
_entity.pdbx_description
1 polymer ?
#
loop_
_entity_poly.entity_id
_entity_poly.type
_entity_poly.pdbx_seq_one_letter_code
_entity_poly.pdbx_strand_id
1 'polypeptide(L)'
;MFAKDYLETLKARGKKSHVYKQFQDIGLQLAQILGDAKHKALYIKLAKQHDESILMSIAKDTADRKGIANKGAYFMKVLHERYPLPKAPKGVKAPTEKKPRKEKVPPIKKEHDNERSANLDDKQQVGGKVSQETTG
;
A
#
# COMPACT_ATOMS: atom_id res chain seq x y z
N MET A 1 16.81 7.00 -21.71
CA MET A 1 16.87 6.11 -20.54
C MET A 1 15.80 6.37 -19.46
N PHE A 2 14.95 7.41 -19.54
CA PHE A 2 14.11 7.85 -18.42
C PHE A 2 12.77 7.12 -18.20
N ALA A 3 12.20 6.47 -19.22
CA ALA A 3 10.84 5.93 -19.13
C ALA A 3 10.72 4.65 -18.27
N LYS A 4 11.75 3.78 -18.27
CA LYS A 4 11.75 2.53 -17.50
C LYS A 4 11.88 2.78 -15.99
N ASP A 5 12.77 3.69 -15.58
CA ASP A 5 12.98 4.04 -14.16
C ASP A 5 11.76 4.72 -13.53
N TYR A 6 11.07 5.57 -14.30
CA TYR A 6 9.85 6.22 -13.84
C TYR A 6 8.72 5.21 -13.59
N LEU A 7 8.52 4.26 -14.51
CA LEU A 7 7.52 3.19 -14.35
C LEU A 7 7.82 2.30 -13.14
N GLU A 8 9.08 1.93 -12.91
CA GLU A 8 9.47 1.14 -11.73
C GLU A 8 9.26 1.92 -10.41
N THR A 9 9.54 3.22 -10.41
CA THR A 9 9.28 4.09 -9.26
C THR A 9 7.79 4.17 -8.94
N LEU A 10 6.92 4.30 -9.94
CA LEU A 10 5.47 4.29 -9.76
C LEU A 10 4.96 2.93 -9.23
N LYS A 11 5.45 1.81 -9.76
CA LYS A 11 5.13 0.46 -9.27
C LYS A 11 5.55 0.28 -7.80
N ALA A 12 6.73 0.76 -7.43
CA ALA A 12 7.21 0.70 -6.05
C ALA A 12 6.35 1.53 -5.09
N ARG A 13 5.88 2.71 -5.52
CA ARG A 13 4.95 3.56 -4.74
C ARG A 13 3.58 2.93 -4.57
N GLY A 14 3.03 2.32 -5.63
CA GLY A 14 1.76 1.60 -5.58
C GLY A 14 1.74 0.43 -4.58
N LYS A 15 2.91 -0.19 -4.32
CA LYS A 15 3.07 -1.23 -3.29
C LYS A 15 3.11 -0.68 -1.87
N LYS A 16 3.47 0.60 -1.66
CA LYS A 16 3.58 1.23 -0.34
C LYS A 16 2.25 1.78 0.19
N SER A 17 1.36 2.24 -0.68
CA SER A 17 0.02 2.70 -0.27
C SER A 17 -0.95 1.52 -0.20
N HIS A 18 -1.57 1.33 0.97
CA HIS A 18 -2.59 0.30 1.19
C HIS A 18 -4.03 0.85 1.18
N VAL A 19 -4.22 2.04 0.59
CA VAL A 19 -5.53 2.67 0.44
C VAL A 19 -6.12 2.27 -0.91
N TYR A 20 -7.08 1.34 -0.88
CA TYR A 20 -7.73 0.78 -2.07
C TYR A 20 -9.22 1.13 -2.14
N LYS A 21 -9.81 1.66 -1.07
CA LYS A 21 -11.24 1.93 -0.93
C LYS A 21 -11.48 3.29 -0.27
N GLN A 22 -12.56 3.96 -0.65
CA GLN A 22 -12.94 5.28 -0.11
C GLN A 22 -13.01 5.28 1.42
N PHE A 23 -13.65 4.28 2.05
CA PHE A 23 -13.73 4.20 3.52
C PHE A 23 -12.35 4.10 4.21
N GLN A 24 -11.31 3.59 3.53
CA GLN A 24 -9.95 3.55 4.08
C GLN A 24 -9.34 4.95 4.08
N ASP A 25 -9.54 5.68 2.99
CA ASP A 25 -9.07 7.06 2.86
C ASP A 25 -9.75 7.96 3.88
N ILE A 26 -11.09 7.91 3.96
CA ILE A 26 -11.89 8.65 4.95
C ILE A 26 -11.40 8.34 6.37
N GLY A 27 -11.22 7.07 6.72
CA GLY A 27 -10.73 6.70 8.04
C GLY A 27 -9.33 7.23 8.36
N LEU A 28 -8.44 7.35 7.37
CA LEU A 28 -7.13 7.97 7.54
C LEU A 28 -7.23 9.48 7.69
N GLN A 29 -8.06 10.14 6.89
CA GLN A 29 -8.32 11.58 7.00
C GLN A 29 -8.88 11.93 8.38
N LEU A 30 -9.85 11.17 8.89
CA LEU A 30 -10.40 11.35 10.24
C LEU A 30 -9.31 11.25 11.32
N ALA A 31 -8.44 10.25 11.22
CA ALA A 31 -7.33 10.08 12.14
C ALA A 31 -6.36 11.27 12.11
N GLN A 32 -6.13 11.85 10.94
CA GLN A 32 -5.28 13.02 10.76
C GLN A 32 -5.92 14.28 11.33
N ILE A 33 -7.20 14.55 11.01
CA ILE A 33 -7.96 15.71 11.49
C ILE A 33 -8.03 15.73 13.02
N LEU A 34 -8.26 14.56 13.63
CA LEU A 34 -8.38 14.42 15.08
C LEU A 34 -7.03 14.30 15.79
N GLY A 35 -5.91 14.20 15.05
CA GLY A 35 -4.59 13.97 15.64
C GLY A 35 -4.45 12.61 16.33
N ASP A 36 -5.22 11.61 15.90
CA ASP A 36 -5.38 10.32 16.57
C ASP A 36 -5.02 9.13 15.65
N ALA A 37 -3.81 9.18 15.09
CA ALA A 37 -3.30 8.18 14.15
C ALA A 37 -3.28 6.75 14.72
N LYS A 38 -3.13 6.60 16.04
CA LYS A 38 -3.15 5.29 16.73
C LYS A 38 -4.49 4.55 16.57
N HIS A 39 -5.60 5.27 16.38
CA HIS A 39 -6.92 4.68 16.22
C HIS A 39 -7.43 4.71 14.76
N LYS A 40 -6.56 4.89 13.76
CA LYS A 40 -6.95 4.85 12.33
C LYS A 40 -7.82 3.65 11.95
N ALA A 41 -7.56 2.47 12.51
CA ALA A 41 -8.34 1.27 12.23
C ALA A 41 -9.80 1.37 12.73
N LEU A 42 -10.02 2.09 13.84
CA LEU A 42 -11.36 2.38 14.35
C LEU A 42 -12.09 3.34 13.40
N TYR A 43 -11.45 4.43 12.99
CA TYR A 43 -12.04 5.39 12.05
C TYR A 43 -12.37 4.77 10.69
N ILE A 44 -11.53 3.86 10.18
CA ILE A 44 -11.81 3.09 8.97
C ILE A 44 -13.05 2.20 9.15
N LYS A 45 -13.29 1.63 10.34
CA LYS A 45 -14.51 0.87 10.62
C LYS A 45 -15.74 1.78 10.63
N LEU A 46 -15.65 2.95 11.27
CA LEU A 46 -16.76 3.91 11.30
C LEU A 46 -17.15 4.38 9.90
N ALA A 47 -16.16 4.62 9.02
CA ALA A 47 -16.41 4.99 7.62
C ALA A 47 -17.09 3.88 6.78
N LYS A 48 -17.16 2.64 7.28
CA LYS A 48 -17.98 1.58 6.67
C LYS A 48 -19.43 1.59 7.15
N GLN A 49 -19.70 2.24 8.28
CA GLN A 49 -20.97 2.16 8.99
C GLN A 49 -21.77 3.46 8.97
N HIS A 50 -21.08 4.60 8.79
CA HIS A 50 -21.69 5.92 8.73
C HIS A 50 -21.39 6.58 7.39
N ASP A 51 -22.24 7.54 7.04
CA ASP A 51 -22.04 8.40 5.89
C ASP A 51 -20.78 9.29 6.06
N GLU A 52 -20.05 9.47 4.96
CA GLU A 52 -18.82 10.27 4.92
C GLU A 52 -19.05 11.71 5.37
N SER A 53 -20.14 12.33 4.89
CA SER A 53 -20.42 13.74 5.15
C SER A 53 -20.62 14.01 6.64
N ILE A 54 -21.29 13.08 7.33
CA ILE A 54 -21.53 13.13 8.78
C ILE A 54 -20.19 13.03 9.53
N LEU A 55 -19.38 12.03 9.21
CA LEU A 55 -18.10 11.82 9.89
C LEU A 55 -17.17 13.02 9.70
N MET A 56 -17.08 13.52 8.47
CA MET A 56 -16.19 14.62 8.12
C MET A 56 -16.65 15.95 8.74
N SER A 57 -17.96 16.20 8.80
CA SER A 57 -18.53 17.38 9.45
C SER A 57 -18.20 17.41 10.94
N ILE A 58 -18.44 16.30 11.66
CA ILE A 58 -18.17 16.21 13.11
C ILE A 58 -16.67 16.30 13.40
N ALA A 59 -15.83 15.67 12.57
CA ALA A 59 -14.39 15.70 12.77
C ALA A 59 -13.83 17.12 12.61
N LYS A 60 -14.28 17.88 11.61
CA LYS A 60 -13.88 19.28 11.42
C LYS A 60 -14.34 20.15 12.58
N ASP A 61 -15.61 20.06 12.98
CA ASP A 61 -16.14 20.78 14.14
C ASP A 61 -15.36 20.45 15.43
N THR A 62 -15.00 19.17 15.63
CA THR A 62 -14.18 18.75 16.77
C THR A 62 -12.75 19.29 16.69
N ALA A 63 -12.17 19.38 15.49
CA ALA A 63 -10.83 19.89 15.28
C ALA A 63 -10.71 21.39 15.55
N ASP A 64 -11.74 22.17 15.21
CA ASP A 64 -11.78 23.62 15.35
C ASP A 64 -12.08 24.08 16.80
N ARG A 65 -12.71 23.22 17.61
CA ARG A 65 -12.99 23.52 19.02
C ARG A 65 -11.72 23.62 19.85
N LYS A 66 -11.60 24.73 20.59
CA LYS A 66 -10.52 24.98 21.56
C LYS A 66 -10.82 24.31 22.90
N GLY A 67 -9.78 23.96 23.65
CA GLY A 67 -9.91 23.40 25.01
C GLY A 67 -10.25 21.91 25.09
N ILE A 68 -10.30 21.20 23.96
CA ILE A 68 -10.48 19.74 23.94
C ILE A 68 -9.11 19.06 24.03
N ALA A 69 -8.84 18.40 25.16
CA ALA A 69 -7.59 17.67 25.36
C ALA A 69 -7.47 16.42 24.46
N ASN A 70 -8.57 15.68 24.28
CA ASN A 70 -8.60 14.48 23.43
C ASN A 70 -9.71 14.60 22.38
N LYS A 71 -9.33 15.05 21.18
CA LYS A 71 -10.24 15.23 20.05
C LYS A 71 -10.86 13.92 19.58
N GLY A 72 -10.10 12.82 19.58
CA GLY A 72 -10.61 11.50 19.21
C GLY A 72 -11.73 11.02 20.14
N ALA A 73 -11.53 11.12 21.46
CA ALA A 73 -12.56 10.75 22.44
C ALA A 73 -13.81 11.66 22.35
N TYR A 74 -13.61 12.96 22.15
CA TYR A 74 -14.72 13.89 21.99
C TYR A 74 -15.53 13.60 20.73
N PHE A 75 -14.85 13.38 19.60
CA PHE A 75 -15.48 12.97 18.35
C PHE A 75 -16.35 11.72 18.54
N MET A 76 -15.83 10.69 19.22
CA MET A 76 -16.58 9.46 19.50
C MET A 76 -17.84 9.72 20.32
N LYS A 77 -17.76 10.59 21.33
CA LYS A 77 -18.91 10.98 22.15
C LYS A 77 -19.98 11.67 21.29
N VAL A 78 -19.61 12.68 20.52
CA VAL A 78 -20.55 13.45 19.67
C VAL A 78 -21.18 12.55 18.61
N LEU A 79 -20.39 11.69 17.97
CA LEU A 79 -20.89 10.76 16.97
C LEU A 79 -21.93 9.80 17.57
N HIS A 80 -21.64 9.22 18.74
CA HIS A 80 -22.55 8.28 19.40
C HIS A 80 -23.85 8.95 19.88
N GLU A 81 -23.78 10.19 20.35
CA GLU A 81 -24.95 10.96 20.81
C GLU A 81 -25.87 11.36 19.65
N ARG A 82 -25.31 11.80 18.52
CA ARG A 82 -26.11 12.36 17.41
C ARG A 82 -26.49 11.33 16.34
N TYR A 83 -25.63 10.34 16.11
CA TYR A 83 -25.78 9.35 15.07
C TYR A 83 -25.52 7.95 15.62
N PRO A 84 -26.37 7.47 16.56
CA PRO A 84 -26.23 6.13 17.09
C PRO A 84 -26.34 5.12 15.95
N LEU A 85 -25.43 4.15 15.94
CA LEU A 85 -25.52 3.03 15.01
C LEU A 85 -26.87 2.31 15.21
N PRO A 86 -27.54 1.89 14.12
CA PRO A 86 -28.70 1.02 14.27
C PRO A 86 -28.26 -0.22 15.07
N LYS A 87 -28.93 -0.47 16.19
CA LYS A 87 -28.63 -1.63 17.04
C LYS A 87 -28.79 -2.88 16.17
N ALA A 88 -27.69 -3.60 15.94
CA ALA A 88 -27.78 -4.88 15.24
C ALA A 88 -28.78 -5.77 16.00
N PRO A 89 -29.71 -6.44 15.31
CA PRO A 89 -30.60 -7.39 15.96
C PRO A 89 -29.75 -8.42 16.71
N LYS A 90 -30.01 -8.57 18.02
CA LYS A 90 -29.31 -9.54 18.88
C LYS A 90 -29.45 -10.92 18.24
N GLY A 91 -28.37 -11.46 17.68
CA GLY A 91 -28.34 -12.79 17.05
C GLY A 91 -27.80 -12.83 15.61
N VAL A 92 -27.65 -11.69 14.92
CA VAL A 92 -27.07 -11.68 13.58
C VAL A 92 -25.56 -11.49 13.68
N LYS A 93 -24.80 -12.57 13.44
CA LYS A 93 -23.35 -12.50 13.24
C LYS A 93 -23.09 -11.49 12.11
N ALA A 94 -22.23 -10.50 12.33
CA ALA A 94 -21.81 -9.56 11.29
C ALA A 94 -21.50 -10.34 10.00
N PRO A 95 -21.88 -9.85 8.79
CA PRO A 95 -21.51 -10.51 7.56
C PRO A 95 -19.99 -10.58 7.52
N THR A 96 -19.44 -11.74 7.85
CA THR A 96 -18.06 -12.05 7.56
C THR A 96 -18.04 -12.16 6.05
N GLU A 97 -17.73 -11.08 5.34
CA GLU A 97 -17.21 -11.17 3.99
C GLU A 97 -16.06 -12.18 4.08
N LYS A 98 -16.34 -13.41 3.66
CA LYS A 98 -15.30 -14.41 3.44
C LYS A 98 -14.41 -13.75 2.41
N LYS A 99 -13.24 -13.24 2.83
CA LYS A 99 -12.19 -12.88 1.88
C LYS A 99 -12.08 -14.06 0.91
N PRO A 100 -12.14 -13.86 -0.42
CA PRO A 100 -11.73 -14.93 -1.31
C PRO A 100 -10.33 -15.31 -0.84
N ARG A 101 -10.20 -16.55 -0.36
CA ARG A 101 -8.91 -17.15 -0.03
C ARG A 101 -8.11 -16.92 -1.29
N LYS A 102 -7.05 -16.10 -1.23
CA LYS A 102 -6.17 -15.92 -2.39
C LYS A 102 -5.82 -17.32 -2.82
N GLU A 103 -6.33 -17.73 -3.98
CA GLU A 103 -5.83 -18.92 -4.65
C GLU A 103 -4.33 -18.69 -4.72
N LYS A 104 -3.56 -19.65 -4.18
CA LYS A 104 -2.10 -19.55 -4.17
C LYS A 104 -1.71 -19.45 -5.64
N VAL A 105 -1.49 -18.24 -6.14
CA VAL A 105 -0.85 -18.06 -7.44
C VAL A 105 0.49 -18.79 -7.29
N PRO A 106 0.74 -19.84 -8.09
CA PRO A 106 1.97 -20.60 -7.96
C PRO A 106 3.15 -19.64 -8.06
N PRO A 107 4.22 -19.83 -7.27
CA PRO A 107 5.37 -18.96 -7.35
C PRO A 107 5.87 -18.95 -8.80
N ILE A 108 5.89 -17.75 -9.38
CA ILE A 108 6.55 -17.52 -10.67
C ILE A 108 7.98 -18.00 -10.47
N LYS A 109 8.32 -19.12 -11.13
CA LYS A 109 9.68 -19.65 -11.14
C LYS A 109 10.57 -18.53 -11.68
N LYS A 110 11.44 -17.99 -10.83
CA LYS A 110 12.55 -17.17 -11.31
C LYS A 110 13.47 -18.15 -12.01
N GLU A 111 13.50 -18.09 -13.34
CA GLU A 111 14.55 -18.72 -14.11
C GLU A 111 15.87 -18.11 -13.63
N HIS A 112 16.69 -18.93 -12.98
CA HIS A 112 18.06 -18.60 -12.68
C HIS A 112 18.84 -18.82 -13.99
N ASP A 113 19.09 -17.73 -14.71
CA ASP A 113 20.11 -17.71 -15.74
C ASP A 113 21.46 -17.98 -15.05
N ASN A 114 21.89 -19.23 -15.17
CA ASN A 114 23.19 -19.72 -14.73
C ASN A 114 24.23 -19.23 -15.74
N GLU A 115 24.80 -18.05 -15.49
CA GLU A 115 25.99 -17.59 -16.20
C GLU A 115 27.15 -18.55 -15.90
N ARG A 116 27.33 -19.48 -16.84
CA ARG A 116 28.47 -20.40 -16.92
C ARG A 116 29.71 -19.56 -17.21
N SER A 117 30.41 -19.18 -16.15
CA SER A 117 31.80 -18.73 -16.21
C SER A 117 32.66 -19.93 -16.65
N ALA A 118 32.97 -20.00 -17.94
CA ALA A 118 34.03 -20.84 -18.46
C ALA A 118 35.26 -19.97 -18.67
N ASN A 119 36.26 -20.18 -17.83
CA ASN A 119 37.61 -19.66 -17.97
C ASN A 119 38.58 -20.84 -17.95
N LEU A 120 39.66 -20.68 -18.72
CA LEU A 120 40.89 -21.49 -18.86
C LEU A 120 40.95 -22.61 -19.92
N ASP A 121 41.80 -22.31 -20.91
CA ASP A 121 42.93 -23.09 -21.44
C ASP A 121 42.68 -24.54 -21.91
N ASP A 122 42.95 -24.81 -23.20
CA ASP A 122 44.16 -25.54 -23.61
C ASP A 122 44.24 -25.69 -25.16
N LYS A 123 45.48 -25.65 -25.67
CA LYS A 123 46.02 -26.29 -26.90
C LYS A 123 45.66 -25.83 -28.33
N GLN A 124 46.75 -25.34 -28.95
CA GLN A 124 47.43 -25.86 -30.15
C GLN A 124 47.07 -25.31 -31.54
N GLN A 125 48.11 -24.69 -32.13
CA GLN A 125 48.68 -24.79 -33.50
C GLN A 125 47.68 -24.83 -34.68
N VAL A 126 47.85 -24.10 -35.77
CA VAL A 126 48.91 -24.18 -36.80
C VAL A 126 48.65 -22.96 -37.71
N GLY A 127 49.56 -22.02 -37.97
CA GLY A 127 50.57 -22.09 -39.03
C GLY A 127 50.24 -21.15 -40.21
N GLY A 128 51.28 -20.55 -40.81
CA GLY A 128 51.22 -19.82 -42.10
C GLY A 128 51.47 -18.31 -41.99
N LYS A 129 52.71 -17.82 -41.96
CA LYS A 129 53.62 -17.45 -43.08
C LYS A 129 53.25 -16.15 -43.84
N VAL A 130 54.28 -15.28 -43.97
CA VAL A 130 54.65 -14.43 -45.16
C VAL A 130 53.84 -13.12 -45.29
N SER A 131 54.36 -11.90 -45.50
CA SER A 131 55.67 -11.30 -45.86
C SER A 131 55.73 -9.85 -45.31
N GLN A 132 56.90 -9.31 -44.92
CA GLN A 132 57.72 -8.28 -45.65
C GLN A 132 56.87 -7.18 -46.34
N GLU A 133 57.07 -5.87 -46.11
CA GLU A 133 58.18 -5.02 -46.59
C GLU A 133 58.03 -3.58 -45.99
N THR A 134 59.07 -3.04 -45.30
CA THR A 134 59.90 -1.86 -45.66
C THR A 134 59.17 -0.53 -45.91
N THR A 135 59.31 0.49 -45.05
CA THR A 135 60.33 1.58 -45.06
C THR A 135 59.84 2.83 -45.79
N GLY A 136 59.99 3.99 -45.15
CA GLY A 136 59.86 5.31 -45.77
C GLY A 136 59.48 6.38 -44.77
#